data_AF-A0A3B8PVP9-F1
#
_entry.id   AF-A0A3B8PVP9-F1
#
_cell.length_a   1.000
_cell.length_b   1.000
_cell.length_c   1.000
_cell.angle_alpha   90.00
_cell.angle_beta   90.00
_cell.angle_gamma   90.00
#
_symmetry.space_group_name_H-M   'P 1'
#
loop_
_entity.id
_entity.type
_entity.pdbx_description
1 polymer ?
#
loop_
_entity_poly.entity_id
_entity_poly.type
_entity_poly.pdbx_seq_one_letter_code
_entity_poly.pdbx_strand_id
1 'polypeptide(L)'
;MRRLLVILIVGGLVLMPAAAGAQDAPVARFGFPRPKRKLIVYGWELGFRETSDIRRNAKVMQRLPFDGIMFSLHHKAKGRDEAFIHSARITDAQMAPAVKELAAIRWTTFTDNFLVVKAGERFL
;
A
#
# COMPACT_ATOMS: atom_id res chain seq x y z
N MET A 1 30.93 -17.35 68.78
CA MET A 1 31.71 -16.65 67.74
C MET A 1 31.22 -17.11 66.38
N ARG A 2 31.31 -16.23 65.37
CA ARG A 2 30.91 -16.38 63.97
C ARG A 2 29.45 -16.00 63.67
N ARG A 3 29.36 -14.74 63.25
CA ARG A 3 28.19 -13.97 62.77
C ARG A 3 27.82 -14.39 61.34
N LEU A 4 26.69 -13.85 60.87
CA LEU A 4 26.23 -13.63 59.48
C LEU A 4 25.10 -14.59 59.07
N LEU A 5 23.98 -14.14 58.53
CA LEU A 5 23.46 -12.80 58.27
C LEU A 5 21.98 -13.00 57.89
N VAL A 6 21.08 -12.52 58.74
CA VAL A 6 19.66 -12.35 58.39
C VAL A 6 19.61 -11.14 57.48
N ILE A 7 19.33 -11.33 56.18
CA ILE A 7 18.93 -10.23 55.30
C ILE A 7 17.43 -10.38 55.06
N LEU A 8 16.69 -9.49 55.72
CA LEU A 8 15.31 -9.16 55.39
C LEU A 8 15.19 -8.85 53.90
N ILE A 9 14.36 -9.58 53.18
CA ILE A 9 13.82 -9.14 51.89
C ILE A 9 12.69 -8.16 52.22
N VAL A 10 13.06 -6.92 52.50
CA VAL A 10 12.14 -5.79 52.55
C VAL A 10 12.79 -4.66 51.77
N GLY A 11 12.21 -4.30 50.63
CA GLY A 11 12.56 -3.09 49.92
C GLY A 11 12.76 -3.29 48.42
N GLY A 12 11.88 -2.67 47.63
CA GLY A 12 12.14 -2.41 46.22
C GLY A 12 11.08 -2.91 45.27
N LEU A 13 9.80 -2.60 45.52
CA LEU A 13 8.85 -2.43 44.42
C LEU A 13 9.35 -1.22 43.61
N VAL A 14 10.26 -1.46 42.68
CA VAL A 14 10.73 -0.43 41.74
C VAL A 14 9.53 -0.08 40.88
N LEU A 15 8.95 1.10 41.12
CA LEU A 15 8.06 1.75 40.19
C LEU A 15 8.80 1.83 38.85
N MET A 16 8.48 0.92 37.93
CA MET A 16 8.70 1.22 36.52
C MET A 16 7.71 2.35 36.18
N PRO A 17 8.18 3.51 35.72
CA PRO A 17 7.26 4.45 35.09
C PRO A 17 6.72 3.72 33.86
N ALA A 18 5.43 3.40 33.90
CA ALA A 18 4.72 2.96 32.72
C ALA A 18 4.97 4.03 31.64
N ALA A 19 5.72 3.67 30.59
CA ALA A 19 5.84 4.47 29.38
C ALA A 19 4.51 4.39 28.61
N ALA A 20 3.42 4.81 29.26
CA ALA A 20 2.11 5.01 28.67
C ALA A 20 2.06 6.46 28.20
N GLY A 21 2.51 6.71 26.97
CA GLY A 21 2.47 8.08 26.45
C GLY A 21 2.87 8.32 25.00
N ALA A 22 3.21 7.30 24.21
CA ALA A 22 3.68 7.50 22.84
C ALA A 22 2.69 7.04 21.75
N GLN A 23 1.41 6.79 22.06
CA GLN A 23 0.46 6.25 21.08
C GLN A 23 -0.55 7.26 20.49
N ASP A 24 -0.64 8.49 21.01
CA ASP A 24 -1.69 9.44 20.58
C ASP A 24 -1.19 10.61 19.74
N ALA A 25 -0.05 10.48 19.05
CA ALA A 25 0.32 11.49 18.07
C ALA A 25 -0.78 11.51 16.97
N PRO A 26 -1.49 12.64 16.77
CA PRO A 26 -2.56 12.70 15.79
C PRO A 26 -1.95 12.44 14.41
N VAL A 27 -2.26 11.27 13.84
CA VAL A 27 -1.91 10.96 12.46
C VAL A 27 -2.63 11.98 11.59
N ALA A 28 -1.87 12.83 10.89
CA ALA A 28 -2.42 13.79 9.95
C ALA A 28 -3.23 13.04 8.89
N ARG A 29 -4.56 13.07 9.03
CA ARG A 29 -5.47 12.49 8.05
C ARG A 29 -5.53 13.45 6.87
N PHE A 30 -5.01 13.04 5.72
CA PHE A 30 -5.25 13.73 4.47
C PHE A 30 -6.75 13.66 4.15
N GLY A 31 -7.44 14.80 4.24
CA GLY A 31 -8.81 14.93 3.79
C GLY A 31 -8.85 15.11 2.28
N PHE A 32 -9.40 14.14 1.55
CA PHE A 32 -9.66 14.32 0.12
C PHE A 32 -10.92 15.17 -0.07
N PRO A 33 -10.89 16.20 -0.93
CA PRO A 33 -12.09 16.97 -1.25
C PRO A 33 -13.17 16.06 -1.86
N ARG A 34 -14.44 16.41 -1.64
CA ARG A 34 -15.56 15.62 -2.16
C ARG A 34 -15.46 15.51 -3.70
N PRO A 35 -15.53 14.30 -4.28
CA PRO A 35 -15.40 14.13 -5.73
C PRO A 35 -16.45 14.96 -6.48
N LYS A 36 -16.02 15.77 -7.45
CA LYS A 36 -16.91 16.65 -8.24
C LYS A 36 -17.68 15.92 -9.35
N ARG A 37 -17.22 14.72 -9.73
CA ARG A 37 -17.82 13.89 -10.79
C ARG A 37 -17.73 12.40 -10.44
N LYS A 38 -18.64 11.61 -11.02
CA LYS A 38 -18.52 10.14 -11.02
C LYS A 38 -17.48 9.74 -12.06
N LEU A 39 -16.65 8.75 -11.74
CA LEU A 39 -15.62 8.23 -12.63
C LEU A 39 -16.00 6.81 -13.08
N ILE A 40 -15.84 6.52 -14.36
CA ILE A 40 -16.01 5.17 -14.91
C ILE A 40 -14.62 4.62 -15.23
N VAL A 41 -14.25 3.54 -14.54
CA VAL A 41 -12.90 2.97 -14.63
C VAL A 41 -12.94 1.70 -15.48
N TYR A 42 -11.94 1.53 -16.34
CA TYR A 42 -11.72 0.30 -17.09
C TYR A 42 -10.90 -0.71 -16.29
N GLY A 43 -11.37 -1.97 -16.23
CA GLY A 43 -10.54 -3.10 -15.78
C GLY A 43 -10.95 -3.81 -14.49
N TRP A 44 -12.12 -3.52 -13.91
CA TRP A 44 -12.62 -4.22 -12.71
C TRP A 44 -12.81 -5.74 -12.93
N GLU A 45 -13.42 -6.12 -14.06
CA GLU A 45 -13.78 -7.53 -14.37
C GLU A 45 -12.70 -8.29 -15.15
N LEU A 46 -11.76 -7.60 -15.80
CA LEU A 46 -10.90 -8.19 -16.82
C LEU A 46 -9.65 -8.90 -16.28
N GLY A 47 -9.52 -9.03 -14.96
CA GLY A 47 -8.24 -9.32 -14.33
C GLY A 47 -7.30 -8.13 -14.52
N PHE A 48 -6.94 -7.48 -13.42
CA PHE A 48 -6.13 -6.27 -13.42
C PHE A 48 -4.96 -6.36 -14.40
N ARG A 49 -4.84 -5.40 -15.32
CA ARG A 49 -3.82 -5.44 -16.38
C ARG A 49 -2.44 -5.08 -15.85
N GLU A 50 -1.41 -5.64 -16.47
CA GLU A 50 -0.05 -5.17 -16.28
C GLU A 50 0.14 -3.78 -16.89
N THR A 51 1.03 -2.99 -16.29
CA THR A 51 1.51 -1.74 -16.87
C THR A 51 2.11 -1.93 -18.27
N SER A 52 2.74 -3.08 -18.53
CA SER A 52 3.28 -3.42 -19.84
C SER A 52 2.19 -3.63 -20.91
N ASP A 53 1.07 -4.28 -20.55
CA ASP A 53 -0.10 -4.44 -21.43
C ASP A 53 -0.80 -3.12 -21.68
N ILE A 54 -0.89 -2.30 -20.65
CA ILE A 54 -1.47 -0.96 -20.75
C ILE A 54 -0.64 -0.12 -21.73
N ARG A 55 0.69 -0.14 -21.64
CA ARG A 55 1.55 0.58 -22.60
C ARG A 55 1.32 0.11 -24.04
N ARG A 56 1.25 -1.20 -24.26
CA ARG A 56 0.99 -1.77 -25.61
C ARG A 56 -0.36 -1.34 -26.17
N ASN A 57 -1.39 -1.26 -25.33
CA ASN A 57 -2.78 -1.06 -25.75
C ASN A 57 -3.33 0.35 -25.51
N ALA A 58 -2.54 1.26 -24.93
CA ALA A 58 -2.99 2.59 -24.48
C ALA A 58 -3.73 3.37 -25.57
N LYS A 59 -3.26 3.31 -26.82
CA LYS A 59 -3.91 4.01 -27.95
C LYS A 59 -5.35 3.55 -28.19
N VAL A 60 -5.62 2.26 -28.03
CA VAL A 60 -6.96 1.69 -28.20
C VAL A 60 -7.80 1.94 -26.96
N MET A 61 -7.22 1.70 -25.78
CA MET A 61 -7.92 1.88 -24.50
C MET A 61 -8.44 3.31 -24.32
N GLN A 62 -7.64 4.32 -24.66
CA GLN A 62 -8.01 5.73 -24.52
C GLN A 62 -9.12 6.21 -25.49
N ARG A 63 -9.55 5.37 -26.44
CA ARG A 63 -10.73 5.66 -27.29
C ARG A 63 -12.04 5.25 -26.63
N LEU A 64 -11.97 4.46 -25.56
CA LEU A 64 -13.13 4.01 -24.83
C LEU A 64 -13.62 5.12 -23.88
N PRO A 65 -14.93 5.17 -23.57
CA PRO A 65 -15.52 6.23 -22.77
C PRO A 65 -15.29 6.00 -21.26
N PHE A 66 -14.03 5.85 -20.86
CA PHE A 66 -13.61 5.67 -19.47
C PHE A 66 -12.75 6.86 -19.02
N ASP A 67 -12.94 7.29 -17.77
CA ASP A 67 -12.16 8.37 -17.15
C ASP A 67 -10.78 7.91 -16.69
N GLY A 68 -10.65 6.60 -16.46
CA GLY A 68 -9.48 6.02 -15.81
C GLY A 68 -9.29 4.53 -16.06
N ILE A 69 -8.14 4.05 -15.62
CA ILE A 69 -7.77 2.64 -15.69
C ILE A 69 -7.42 2.10 -14.31
N MET A 70 -7.72 0.81 -14.14
CA MET A 70 -7.32 0.03 -12.98
C MET A 70 -6.21 -0.93 -13.38
N PHE A 71 -5.10 -0.91 -12.64
CA PHE A 71 -3.93 -1.71 -12.95
C PHE A 71 -3.23 -2.21 -11.70
N SER A 72 -2.32 -3.17 -11.91
CA SER A 72 -1.49 -3.76 -10.86
C SER A 72 -0.01 -3.61 -11.18
N LEU A 73 0.83 -3.70 -10.16
CA LEU A 73 2.25 -3.38 -10.29
C LEU A 73 3.01 -4.47 -11.03
N HIS A 74 2.85 -5.75 -10.70
CA HIS A 74 3.57 -6.84 -11.36
C HIS A 74 2.89 -8.20 -11.18
N HIS A 75 2.75 -8.98 -12.26
CA HIS A 75 2.37 -10.40 -12.19
C HIS A 75 3.08 -11.33 -13.19
N LYS A 76 4.11 -10.87 -13.92
CA LYS A 76 4.91 -11.82 -14.73
C LYS A 76 5.47 -12.91 -13.84
N ALA A 77 4.99 -14.13 -14.08
CA ALA A 77 5.30 -15.35 -13.34
C ALA A 77 4.85 -15.40 -11.86
N LYS A 78 3.91 -14.55 -11.41
CA LYS A 78 3.35 -14.60 -10.05
C LYS A 78 1.86 -14.93 -10.05
N GLY A 79 1.43 -15.68 -9.05
CA GLY A 79 0.01 -15.92 -8.79
C GLY A 79 -0.73 -14.60 -8.51
N ARG A 80 -2.03 -14.57 -8.80
CA ARG A 80 -2.91 -13.41 -8.59
C ARG A 80 -2.67 -12.79 -7.21
N ASP A 81 -2.75 -13.59 -6.15
CA ASP A 81 -2.68 -13.09 -4.78
C ASP A 81 -1.34 -12.42 -4.43
N GLU A 82 -0.21 -12.94 -4.92
CA GLU A 82 1.10 -12.32 -4.72
C GLU A 82 1.27 -10.97 -5.44
N ALA A 83 0.48 -10.73 -6.49
CA ALA A 83 0.51 -9.50 -7.26
C ALA A 83 -0.28 -8.36 -6.61
N PHE A 84 -1.22 -8.68 -5.71
CA PHE A 84 -2.09 -7.70 -5.06
C PHE A 84 -1.83 -7.58 -3.57
N ILE A 85 -1.50 -8.68 -2.90
CA ILE A 85 -1.39 -8.76 -1.44
C ILE A 85 0.04 -8.45 -1.07
N HIS A 86 0.24 -7.24 -0.55
CA HIS A 86 1.53 -6.81 -0.04
C HIS A 86 1.44 -6.69 1.48
N SER A 87 2.14 -7.60 2.18
CA SER A 87 2.29 -7.59 3.64
C SER A 87 3.43 -6.68 4.13
N ALA A 88 4.28 -6.23 3.20
CA ALA A 88 5.39 -5.33 3.47
C ALA A 88 5.28 -4.06 2.60
N ARG A 89 5.93 -3.00 3.06
CA ARG A 89 6.06 -1.75 2.31
C ARG A 89 6.71 -2.03 0.95
N ILE A 90 6.06 -1.58 -0.13
CA ILE A 90 6.61 -1.64 -1.48
C ILE A 90 7.76 -0.63 -1.58
N THR A 91 8.92 -1.07 -2.07
CA THR A 91 10.10 -0.21 -2.23
C THR A 91 10.07 0.54 -3.56
N ASP A 92 10.82 1.64 -3.65
CA ASP A 92 10.94 2.40 -4.89
C ASP A 92 11.52 1.54 -6.03
N ALA A 93 12.45 0.64 -5.71
CA ALA A 93 13.02 -0.30 -6.68
C ALA A 93 11.97 -1.28 -7.24
N GLN A 94 11.02 -1.74 -6.41
CA GLN A 94 9.91 -2.57 -6.84
C GLN A 94 8.89 -1.78 -7.69
N MET A 95 8.77 -0.48 -7.45
CA MET A 95 7.85 0.41 -8.17
C MET A 95 8.43 0.89 -9.52
N ALA A 96 9.75 1.02 -9.61
CA ALA A 96 10.45 1.63 -10.75
C ALA A 96 10.06 1.05 -12.13
N PRO A 97 9.88 -0.28 -12.32
CA PRO A 97 9.52 -0.80 -13.63
C PRO A 97 8.11 -0.39 -14.05
N ALA A 98 7.13 -0.40 -13.13
CA ALA A 98 5.77 0.07 -13.40
C ALA A 98 5.75 1.55 -13.76
N VAL A 99 6.50 2.38 -13.03
CA VAL A 99 6.66 3.82 -13.32
C VAL A 99 7.23 4.04 -14.72
N LYS A 100 8.27 3.28 -15.10
CA LYS A 100 8.87 3.37 -16.44
C LYS A 100 7.87 3.07 -17.55
N GLU A 101 7.07 2.01 -17.40
CA GLU A 101 6.06 1.64 -18.40
C GLU A 101 4.98 2.73 -18.53
N LEU A 102 4.49 3.27 -17.40
CA LEU A 102 3.45 4.30 -17.38
C LEU A 102 3.93 5.65 -17.89
N ALA A 103 5.17 6.04 -17.58
CA ALA A 103 5.78 7.29 -18.05
C ALA A 103 6.01 7.30 -19.56
N ALA A 104 6.14 6.12 -20.18
CA ALA A 104 6.27 5.98 -21.62
C ALA A 104 4.94 6.13 -22.39
N ILE A 105 3.82 6.31 -21.69
CA ILE A 105 2.50 6.45 -22.30
C ILE A 105 2.15 7.94 -22.44
N ARG A 106 1.75 8.34 -23.65
CA ARG A 106 1.09 9.62 -23.86
C ARG A 106 -0.38 9.53 -23.45
N TRP A 107 -0.69 10.07 -22.28
CA TRP A 107 -2.05 10.15 -21.77
C TRP A 107 -2.82 11.31 -22.42
N THR A 108 -4.00 11.02 -22.94
CA THR A 108 -4.89 12.01 -23.58
C THR A 108 -6.30 11.98 -23.02
N THR A 109 -6.75 10.83 -22.50
CA THR A 109 -8.14 10.62 -22.05
C THR A 109 -8.20 10.25 -20.58
N PHE A 110 -7.35 9.32 -20.15
CA PHE A 110 -7.32 8.85 -18.76
C PHE A 110 -6.67 9.91 -17.88
N THR A 111 -7.53 10.76 -17.32
CA THR A 111 -7.15 11.87 -16.44
C THR A 111 -7.03 11.43 -14.99
N ASP A 112 -7.65 10.30 -14.64
CA ASP A 112 -7.62 9.71 -13.31
C ASP A 112 -7.12 8.25 -13.40
N ASN A 113 -5.94 7.95 -12.85
CA ASN A 113 -5.36 6.60 -12.87
C ASN A 113 -5.41 5.97 -11.47
N PHE A 114 -5.92 4.75 -11.37
CA PHE A 114 -6.11 4.06 -10.09
C PHE A 114 -5.17 2.87 -9.99
N LEU A 115 -4.19 2.99 -9.10
CA LEU A 115 -3.41 1.85 -8.66
C LEU A 115 -4.19 1.08 -7.59
N VAL A 116 -4.44 -0.21 -7.82
CA VAL A 116 -5.03 -1.08 -6.81
C VAL A 116 -3.95 -1.87 -6.10
N VAL A 117 -3.89 -1.68 -4.78
CA VAL A 117 -3.05 -2.45 -3.87
C VAL A 117 -3.98 -3.06 -2.82
N LYS A 118 -3.95 -4.38 -2.65
CA LYS A 118 -4.57 -5.01 -1.47
C LYS A 118 -3.53 -4.99 -0.35
N ALA A 119 -3.63 -4.01 0.52
CA ALA A 119 -2.89 -4.02 1.78
C ALA A 119 -3.71 -4.78 2.82
N GLY A 120 -3.13 -5.84 3.39
CA GLY A 120 -3.77 -6.63 4.45
C GLY A 120 -2.76 -7.55 5.12
N GLU A 121 -2.82 -7.63 6.44
CA GLU A 121 -2.13 -8.68 7.20
C GLU A 121 -2.56 -10.03 6.65
N ARG A 122 -1.59 -10.88 6.28
CA ARG A 122 -1.73 -12.29 5.90
C ARG A 122 -3.18 -12.75 5.70
N PHE A 123 -3.66 -12.70 4.45
CA PHE A 123 -4.79 -13.56 4.09
C PHE A 123 -4.25 -14.99 4.17
N LEU A 124 -4.67 -15.69 5.23
CA LEU A 124 -4.35 -17.09 5.52
C LEU A 124 -4.66 -18.00 4.33
#